data_AF-A0A7Y9MUN6-F1
#
_entry.id   AF-A0A7Y9MUN6-F1
#
_cell.length_a   1.000
_cell.length_b   1.000
_cell.length_c   1.000
_cell.angle_alpha   90.00
_cell.angle_beta   90.00
_cell.angle_gamma   90.00
#
_symmetry.space_group_name_H-M   'P 1'
#
loop_
_entity.id
_entity.type
_entity.pdbx_description
1 polymer ?
#
loop_
_entity_poly.entity_id
_entity_poly.type
_entity_poly.pdbx_seq_one_letter_code
_entity_poly.pdbx_strand_id
1 'polypeptide(L)'
;MPRNDCVLAFAGWTLYAYPFIVQALSAVKQHPKALSRALDIEDLKGHLIRVFNHMLAFHKNIPAKDAPAVQFLLAGWSWKRNRFITWVIHYDQRIQRFTHRRVQGWSGTNGNKYLAFIGDYFEDFKKDLIAKLRTKGNLASGAFDMEPFEVLRDMLRSNAFHAIGGSPQLAKVYRHSNVVPHAIHWPDASSKLVSLLGRPLLPYETSQFLLLDPDTLLIKKHE
;
A
#
# COMPACT_ATOMS: atom_id res chain seq x y z
N MET A 1 -1.80 6.05 -7.56
CA MET A 1 -2.28 7.46 -7.54
C MET A 1 -2.37 7.97 -8.97
N PRO A 2 -3.06 9.09 -9.27
CA PRO A 2 -3.11 9.64 -10.64
C PRO A 2 -1.76 10.15 -11.15
N ARG A 3 -0.81 10.32 -10.23
CA ARG A 3 0.61 10.57 -10.50
C ARG A 3 1.40 9.26 -10.35
N ASN A 4 2.44 9.12 -11.16
CA ASN A 4 3.20 7.88 -11.31
C ASN A 4 4.42 7.77 -10.39
N ASP A 5 4.52 8.50 -9.28
CA ASP A 5 5.71 8.51 -8.40
C ASP A 5 5.38 8.15 -6.94
N CYS A 6 4.10 7.87 -6.65
CA CYS A 6 3.66 7.40 -5.35
C CYS A 6 2.49 6.41 -5.44
N VAL A 7 2.36 5.62 -4.38
CA VAL A 7 1.27 4.69 -4.16
C VAL A 7 0.52 5.08 -2.89
N LEU A 8 -0.79 4.87 -2.91
CA LEU A 8 -1.66 5.07 -1.76
C LEU A 8 -2.46 3.78 -1.57
N ALA A 9 -2.24 3.10 -0.45
CA ALA A 9 -3.04 1.97 -0.01
C ALA A 9 -3.96 2.40 1.13
N PHE A 10 -5.02 1.63 1.37
CA PHE A 10 -6.00 1.89 2.42
C PHE A 10 -6.46 0.59 3.07
N ALA A 11 -6.87 0.68 4.33
CA ALA A 11 -7.48 -0.40 5.09
C ALA A 11 -8.52 0.18 6.05
N GLY A 12 -9.61 -0.55 6.27
CA GLY A 12 -10.69 -0.15 7.18
C GLY A 12 -12.06 -0.21 6.52
N TRP A 13 -13.05 0.36 7.20
CA TRP A 13 -14.45 0.27 6.81
C TRP A 13 -14.71 0.94 5.46
N THR A 14 -15.29 0.20 4.51
CA THR A 14 -15.58 0.64 3.14
C THR A 14 -16.37 1.96 3.10
N LEU A 15 -17.32 2.13 4.02
CA LEU A 15 -18.14 3.34 4.15
C LEU A 15 -17.30 4.62 4.27
N TYR A 16 -16.16 4.53 4.94
CA TYR A 16 -15.23 5.65 5.10
C TYR A 16 -14.12 5.59 4.05
N ALA A 17 -13.45 4.45 3.92
CA ALA A 17 -12.24 4.32 3.14
C ALA A 17 -12.44 4.69 1.66
N TYR A 18 -13.54 4.24 1.04
CA TYR A 18 -13.78 4.46 -0.37
C TYR A 18 -14.03 5.95 -0.71
N PRO A 19 -14.94 6.67 -0.03
CA PRO A 19 -15.10 8.11 -0.23
C PRO A 19 -13.80 8.91 -0.04
N PHE A 20 -13.02 8.62 1.01
CA PHE A 20 -11.73 9.30 1.22
C PHE A 20 -10.76 9.06 0.07
N ILE A 21 -10.65 7.83 -0.44
CA ILE A 21 -9.80 7.53 -1.60
C ILE A 21 -10.28 8.27 -2.85
N VAL A 22 -11.58 8.21 -3.17
CA VAL A 22 -12.13 8.89 -4.36
C VAL A 22 -11.83 10.39 -4.30
N GLN A 23 -11.95 11.00 -3.13
CA GLN A 23 -11.65 12.41 -2.96
C GLN A 23 -10.15 12.72 -2.98
N ALA A 24 -9.29 11.84 -2.45
CA ALA A 24 -7.84 11.97 -2.63
C ALA A 24 -7.44 11.94 -4.11
N LEU A 25 -8.02 11.00 -4.88
CA LEU A 25 -7.77 10.89 -6.32
C LEU A 25 -8.26 12.15 -7.05
N SER A 26 -9.45 12.65 -6.71
CA SER A 26 -10.03 13.85 -7.33
C SER A 26 -9.23 15.11 -7.01
N ALA A 27 -8.84 15.31 -5.76
CA ALA A 27 -8.03 16.45 -5.33
C ALA A 27 -6.67 16.50 -6.05
N VAL A 28 -6.01 15.35 -6.24
CA VAL A 28 -4.75 15.28 -6.98
C VAL A 28 -4.95 15.57 -8.47
N LYS A 29 -6.02 15.05 -9.09
CA LYS A 29 -6.33 15.31 -10.50
C LYS A 29 -6.65 16.78 -10.78
N GLN A 30 -7.39 17.43 -9.87
CA GLN A 30 -7.81 18.82 -10.01
C GLN A 30 -6.71 19.83 -9.71
N HIS A 31 -5.61 19.42 -9.07
CA HIS A 31 -4.49 20.31 -8.77
C HIS A 31 -3.30 20.04 -9.73
N PRO A 32 -3.06 20.90 -10.74
CA PRO A 32 -2.04 20.64 -11.77
C PRO A 32 -0.62 20.44 -11.22
N LYS A 33 -0.24 21.16 -10.15
CA LYS A 33 1.08 20.99 -9.50
C LYS A 33 1.21 19.62 -8.79
N ALA A 34 0.10 19.10 -8.26
CA ALA A 34 0.08 17.77 -7.65
C ALA A 34 0.16 16.67 -8.71
N LEU A 35 -0.50 16.86 -9.85
CA LEU A 35 -0.50 15.92 -10.98
C LEU A 35 0.84 15.90 -11.75
N SER A 36 1.39 17.07 -12.06
CA SER A 36 2.64 17.24 -12.83
C SER A 36 3.92 16.83 -12.08
N ARG A 37 3.81 16.38 -10.82
CA ARG A 37 4.93 16.05 -9.92
C ARG A 37 5.81 17.24 -9.51
N ALA A 38 5.40 18.47 -9.85
CA ALA A 38 6.04 19.69 -9.37
C ALA A 38 6.00 19.80 -7.83
N LEU A 39 5.00 19.18 -7.18
CA LEU A 39 4.97 18.98 -5.73
C LEU A 39 5.71 17.70 -5.32
N ASP A 40 6.63 17.82 -4.38
CA ASP A 40 7.26 16.66 -3.72
C ASP A 40 6.23 15.86 -2.94
N ILE A 41 6.51 14.57 -2.70
CA ILE A 41 5.62 13.68 -1.97
C ILE A 41 5.35 14.15 -0.53
N GLU A 42 6.26 14.90 0.09
CA GLU A 42 6.04 15.51 1.41
C GLU A 42 4.95 16.59 1.39
N ASP A 43 4.95 17.41 0.33
CA ASP A 43 3.95 18.46 0.13
C ASP A 43 2.60 17.83 -0.19
N LEU A 44 2.60 16.78 -1.04
CA LEU A 44 1.41 16.00 -1.38
C LEU A 44 0.76 15.39 -0.14
N LYS A 45 1.55 14.77 0.74
CA LYS A 45 1.06 14.24 2.03
C LYS A 45 0.34 15.34 2.83
N GLY A 46 0.94 16.53 2.93
CA GLY A 46 0.31 17.66 3.60
C GLY A 46 -1.02 18.07 2.97
N HIS A 47 -1.09 18.09 1.63
CA HIS A 47 -2.32 18.36 0.90
C HIS A 47 -3.39 17.29 1.15
N LEU A 48 -3.06 16.00 1.09
CA LEU A 48 -3.99 14.89 1.35
C LEU A 48 -4.57 14.94 2.76
N ILE A 49 -3.74 15.22 3.79
CA ILE A 49 -4.22 15.37 5.17
C ILE A 49 -5.20 16.54 5.28
N ARG A 50 -4.94 17.67 4.60
CA ARG A 50 -5.89 18.79 4.57
C ARG A 50 -7.20 18.41 3.89
N VAL A 51 -7.16 17.68 2.78
CA VAL A 51 -8.37 17.17 2.10
C VAL A 51 -9.17 16.25 3.02
N PHE A 52 -8.54 15.28 3.67
CA PHE A 52 -9.21 14.36 4.60
C PHE A 52 -9.84 15.08 5.79
N ASN A 53 -9.13 16.03 6.40
CA ASN A 53 -9.66 16.81 7.51
C ASN A 53 -10.78 17.75 7.08
N HIS A 54 -10.69 18.32 5.88
CA HIS A 54 -11.76 19.13 5.31
C HIS A 54 -13.01 18.29 5.08
N MET A 55 -12.88 17.10 4.47
CA MET A 55 -13.99 16.17 4.30
C MET A 55 -14.65 15.82 5.63
N LEU A 56 -13.86 15.48 6.64
CA LEU A 56 -14.38 15.17 7.97
C LEU A 56 -15.20 16.34 8.55
N ALA A 57 -14.75 17.58 8.35
CA ALA A 57 -15.47 18.77 8.81
C ALA A 57 -16.80 19.01 8.07
N PHE A 58 -16.95 18.56 6.81
CA PHE A 58 -18.22 18.59 6.08
C PHE A 58 -19.18 17.48 6.52
N HIS A 59 -18.67 16.33 6.94
CA HIS A 59 -19.47 15.16 7.32
C HIS A 59 -19.93 15.19 8.80
N LYS A 60 -20.19 16.38 9.38
CA LYS A 60 -20.61 16.55 10.79
C LYS A 60 -21.93 15.86 11.19
N ASN A 61 -22.63 15.23 10.26
CA ASN A 61 -23.81 14.39 10.53
C ASN A 61 -23.48 12.90 10.72
N ILE A 62 -22.21 12.52 10.73
CA ILE A 62 -21.80 11.19 11.18
C ILE A 62 -21.85 11.22 12.73
N PRO A 63 -22.67 10.39 13.38
CA PRO A 63 -22.79 10.42 14.84
C PRO A 63 -21.40 10.31 15.48
N ALA A 64 -21.09 11.27 16.35
CA ALA A 64 -19.77 11.47 16.99
C ALA A 64 -19.20 10.25 17.75
N LYS A 65 -19.96 9.14 17.82
CA LYS A 65 -19.53 7.88 18.42
C LYS A 65 -18.67 7.01 17.50
N ASP A 66 -18.77 7.16 16.18
CA ASP A 66 -18.04 6.30 15.24
C ASP A 66 -16.88 7.07 14.61
N ALA A 67 -15.74 7.08 15.31
CA ALA A 67 -14.49 7.53 14.71
C ALA A 67 -14.23 6.76 13.40
N PRO A 68 -13.80 7.42 12.31
CA PRO A 68 -13.56 6.73 11.04
C PRO A 68 -12.43 5.70 11.24
N ALA A 69 -12.81 4.43 11.31
CA ALA A 69 -11.90 3.31 11.44
C ALA A 69 -11.25 3.02 10.08
N VAL A 70 -10.35 3.92 9.68
CA VAL A 70 -9.63 3.87 8.40
C VAL A 70 -8.17 4.29 8.59
N GLN A 71 -7.30 3.59 7.87
CA GLN A 71 -5.88 3.86 7.78
C GLN A 71 -5.45 3.93 6.32
N PHE A 72 -4.47 4.77 6.03
CA PHE A 72 -3.88 4.88 4.70
C PHE A 72 -2.36 4.75 4.77
N LEU A 73 -1.79 4.16 3.74
CA LEU A 73 -0.35 4.08 3.55
C LEU A 73 0.03 4.88 2.30
N LEU A 74 0.74 5.98 2.49
CA LEU A 74 1.32 6.75 1.39
C LEU A 74 2.80 6.43 1.29
N ALA A 75 3.24 5.86 0.17
CA ALA A 75 4.64 5.56 -0.09
C ALA A 75 5.08 6.13 -1.44
N GLY A 76 6.32 6.58 -1.53
CA GLY A 76 6.91 6.95 -2.81
C GLY A 76 8.31 7.52 -2.69
N TRP A 77 8.78 8.14 -3.77
CA TRP A 77 10.10 8.76 -3.84
C TRP A 77 10.03 10.27 -3.60
N SER A 78 10.83 10.77 -2.66
CA SER A 78 11.04 12.21 -2.48
C SER A 78 12.27 12.63 -3.26
N TRP A 79 12.07 13.44 -4.30
CA TRP A 79 13.15 14.01 -5.08
C TRP A 79 13.87 15.12 -4.31
N LYS A 80 13.18 15.85 -3.41
CA LYS A 80 13.82 16.85 -2.53
C LYS A 80 14.83 16.23 -1.57
N ARG A 81 14.52 15.05 -1.04
CA ARG A 81 15.36 14.36 -0.05
C ARG A 81 16.17 13.19 -0.59
N ASN A 82 16.06 12.91 -1.89
CA ASN A 82 16.74 11.81 -2.57
C ASN A 82 16.58 10.46 -1.84
N ARG A 83 15.37 10.15 -1.37
CA ARG A 83 15.08 8.91 -0.62
C ARG A 83 13.63 8.46 -0.74
N PHE A 84 13.40 7.16 -0.53
CA PHE A 84 12.05 6.63 -0.36
C PHE A 84 11.47 7.05 0.98
N ILE A 85 10.19 7.43 0.98
CA ILE A 85 9.49 7.81 2.20
C ILE A 85 8.11 7.16 2.22
N THR A 86 7.75 6.67 3.40
CA THR A 86 6.45 6.07 3.66
C THR A 86 5.84 6.70 4.91
N TRP A 87 4.53 6.97 4.84
CA TRP A 87 3.72 7.48 5.92
C TRP A 87 2.48 6.61 6.12
N VAL A 88 2.16 6.36 7.38
CA VAL A 88 0.85 5.86 7.79
C VAL A 88 -0.01 7.05 8.21
N ILE A 89 -1.07 7.30 7.46
CA ILE A 89 -2.08 8.31 7.78
C ILE A 89 -3.21 7.62 8.54
N HIS A 90 -3.60 8.16 9.68
CA HIS A 90 -4.62 7.58 10.54
C HIS A 90 -5.41 8.68 11.24
N TYR A 91 -6.62 8.34 11.67
CA TYR A 91 -7.43 9.22 12.50
C TYR A 91 -6.96 9.17 13.95
N ASP A 92 -6.70 10.33 14.54
CA ASP A 92 -6.39 10.46 15.96
C ASP A 92 -7.62 10.97 16.71
N GLN A 93 -8.17 10.11 17.57
CA GLN A 93 -9.36 10.39 18.37
C GLN A 93 -9.14 11.49 19.43
N ARG A 94 -7.91 11.72 19.88
CA ARG A 94 -7.64 12.75 20.92
C ARG A 94 -7.75 14.15 20.36
N ILE A 95 -7.23 14.36 19.15
CA ILE A 95 -7.23 15.65 18.45
C ILE A 95 -8.31 15.76 17.37
N GLN A 96 -9.14 14.72 17.23
CA GLN A 96 -10.28 14.59 16.33
C GLN A 96 -9.93 14.97 14.88
N ARG A 97 -8.80 14.48 14.37
CA ARG A 97 -8.34 14.76 13.01
C ARG A 97 -7.44 13.66 12.47
N PHE A 98 -7.34 13.57 11.16
CA PHE A 98 -6.31 12.80 10.49
C PHE A 98 -4.93 13.41 10.73
N THR A 99 -4.01 12.54 11.15
CA THR A 99 -2.60 12.82 11.31
C THR A 99 -1.78 11.77 10.56
N HIS A 100 -0.47 11.88 10.62
CA HIS A 100 0.44 10.98 9.93
C HIS A 100 1.60 10.59 10.83
N ARG A 101 2.07 9.36 10.67
CA ARG A 101 3.29 8.85 11.28
C ARG A 101 4.23 8.44 10.17
N ARG A 102 5.46 8.97 10.20
CA ARG A 102 6.52 8.52 9.29
C ARG A 102 6.99 7.13 9.73
N VAL A 103 7.16 6.24 8.76
CA VAL A 103 7.68 4.90 8.99
C VAL A 103 9.15 4.99 9.38
N GLN A 104 9.52 4.31 10.46
CA GLN A 104 10.89 4.21 10.95
C GLN A 104 11.49 2.84 10.61
N GLY A 105 12.79 2.69 10.88
CA GLY A 105 13.47 1.41 10.72
C GLY A 105 12.85 0.33 11.61
N TRP A 106 12.85 -0.90 11.13
CA TRP A 106 12.39 -2.07 11.86
C TRP A 106 13.30 -2.32 13.07
N SER A 107 12.71 -2.31 14.27
CA SER A 107 13.46 -2.44 15.51
C SER A 107 14.08 -3.83 15.69
N GLY A 108 15.21 -3.89 16.42
CA GLY A 108 15.87 -5.16 16.75
C GLY A 108 16.69 -5.78 15.61
N THR A 109 17.09 -4.99 14.61
CA THR A 109 17.99 -5.42 13.53
C THR A 109 19.13 -4.42 13.35
N ASN A 110 20.31 -4.88 12.93
CA ASN A 110 21.47 -4.03 12.68
C ASN A 110 21.44 -3.40 11.27
N GLY A 111 20.32 -3.49 10.55
CA GLY A 111 20.17 -3.09 9.15
C GLY A 111 19.09 -2.04 8.93
N ASN A 112 19.14 -1.39 7.76
CA ASN A 112 18.13 -0.44 7.28
C ASN A 112 16.91 -1.16 6.69
N LYS A 113 16.21 -1.94 7.51
CA LYS A 113 14.93 -2.56 7.12
C LYS A 113 13.79 -1.59 7.38
N TYR A 114 12.96 -1.34 6.38
CA TYR A 114 11.77 -0.50 6.51
C TYR A 114 10.55 -1.30 6.09
N LEU A 115 9.54 -1.35 6.95
CA LEU A 115 8.27 -1.99 6.66
C LEU A 115 7.15 -1.18 7.30
N ALA A 116 6.04 -1.10 6.59
CA ALA A 116 4.82 -0.51 7.11
C ALA A 116 3.65 -1.38 6.73
N PHE A 117 2.71 -1.45 7.66
CA PHE A 117 1.53 -2.27 7.57
C PHE A 117 0.34 -1.47 8.08
N ILE A 118 -0.83 -1.72 7.50
CA ILE A 118 -2.12 -1.17 7.90
C ILE A 118 -3.15 -2.30 7.88
N GLY A 119 -4.18 -2.22 8.72
CA GLY A 119 -5.21 -3.26 8.86
C GLY A 119 -5.04 -4.15 10.11
N ASP A 120 -5.90 -5.16 10.21
CA ASP A 120 -6.21 -5.82 11.49
C ASP A 120 -5.21 -6.93 11.88
N TYR A 121 -4.63 -7.62 10.90
CA TYR A 121 -3.78 -8.81 11.14
C TYR A 121 -2.28 -8.49 11.28
N PHE A 122 -1.94 -7.36 11.89
CA PHE A 122 -0.55 -6.92 12.00
C PHE A 122 0.32 -7.89 12.81
N GLU A 123 -0.18 -8.38 13.95
CA GLU A 123 0.60 -9.25 14.83
C GLU A 123 0.81 -10.65 14.22
N ASP A 124 -0.20 -11.22 13.57
CA ASP A 124 -0.09 -12.48 12.83
C ASP A 124 0.91 -12.36 11.68
N PHE A 125 0.77 -11.31 10.86
CA PHE A 125 1.69 -11.02 9.76
C PHE A 125 3.13 -10.87 10.27
N LYS A 126 3.33 -10.13 11.36
CA LYS A 126 4.65 -9.92 11.96
C LYS A 126 5.27 -11.22 12.47
N LYS A 127 4.48 -12.07 13.13
CA LYS A 127 4.92 -13.37 13.63
C LYS A 127 5.41 -14.24 12.48
N ASP A 128 4.62 -14.36 11.42
CA ASP A 128 4.94 -15.19 10.25
C ASP A 128 6.13 -14.63 9.47
N LEU A 129 6.24 -13.31 9.35
CA LEU A 129 7.39 -12.66 8.75
C LEU A 129 8.69 -12.94 9.52
N ILE A 130 8.68 -12.83 10.85
CA ILE A 130 9.85 -13.15 11.66
C ILE A 130 10.24 -14.62 11.50
N ALA A 131 9.27 -15.54 11.48
CA ALA A 131 9.53 -16.95 11.23
C ALA A 131 10.19 -17.16 9.85
N LYS A 132 9.65 -16.53 8.80
CA LYS A 132 10.19 -16.64 7.43
C LYS A 132 11.62 -16.08 7.31
N LEU A 133 11.89 -14.94 7.93
CA LEU A 133 13.23 -14.34 7.96
C LEU A 133 14.24 -15.22 8.70
N ARG A 134 13.83 -15.90 9.78
CA ARG A 134 14.69 -16.84 10.51
C ARG A 134 15.06 -18.04 9.63
N THR A 135 14.08 -18.63 8.95
CA THR A 135 14.32 -19.75 8.02
C THR A 135 15.27 -19.36 6.89
N LYS A 136 15.17 -18.12 6.38
CA LYS A 136 16.06 -17.61 5.32
C LYS A 136 17.41 -17.08 5.83
N GLY A 137 17.63 -17.00 7.14
CA GLY A 137 18.85 -16.41 7.73
C GLY A 137 18.97 -14.88 7.59
N ASN A 138 17.93 -14.19 7.13
CA ASN A 138 17.94 -12.76 6.80
C ASN A 138 17.37 -11.86 7.92
N LEU A 139 17.29 -12.36 9.15
CA LEU A 139 16.68 -11.62 10.26
C LEU A 139 17.55 -10.43 10.71
N ALA A 140 18.83 -10.66 10.95
CA ALA A 140 19.70 -9.69 11.64
C ALA A 140 20.28 -8.59 10.73
N SER A 141 20.37 -8.83 9.42
CA SER A 141 21.03 -7.94 8.45
C SER A 141 20.28 -7.88 7.10
N GLY A 142 20.68 -6.92 6.25
CA GLY A 142 20.11 -6.73 4.92
C GLY A 142 18.79 -5.94 4.88
N ALA A 143 18.21 -5.80 3.70
CA ALA A 143 16.88 -5.21 3.47
C ALA A 143 15.79 -6.31 3.51
N PHE A 144 14.53 -5.92 3.35
CA PHE A 144 13.48 -6.86 2.94
C PHE A 144 13.53 -7.02 1.42
N ASP A 145 13.24 -8.23 0.95
CA ASP A 145 12.98 -8.49 -0.47
C ASP A 145 11.50 -8.90 -0.62
N MET A 146 11.23 -10.11 -1.12
CA MET A 146 9.87 -10.61 -1.34
C MET A 146 9.27 -11.33 -0.12
N GLU A 147 9.99 -11.43 1.01
CA GLU A 147 9.45 -12.11 2.20
C GLU A 147 8.13 -11.51 2.71
N PRO A 148 7.94 -10.18 2.77
CA PRO A 148 6.64 -9.60 3.13
C PRO A 148 5.52 -9.98 2.17
N PHE A 149 5.81 -10.11 0.87
CA PHE A 149 4.83 -10.55 -0.13
C PHE A 149 4.47 -12.02 0.04
N GLU A 150 5.46 -12.88 0.27
CA GLU A 150 5.22 -14.31 0.51
C GLU A 150 4.32 -14.55 1.73
N VAL A 151 4.55 -13.82 2.82
CA VAL A 151 3.70 -13.91 4.02
C VAL A 151 2.27 -13.48 3.70
N LEU A 152 2.08 -12.36 3.00
CA LEU A 152 0.75 -11.91 2.61
C LEU A 152 0.06 -12.92 1.68
N ARG A 153 0.79 -13.49 0.72
CA ARG A 153 0.31 -14.55 -0.18
C ARG A 153 -0.17 -15.76 0.61
N ASP A 154 0.64 -16.24 1.56
CA ASP A 154 0.34 -17.41 2.38
C ASP A 154 -0.90 -17.15 3.27
N MET A 155 -1.01 -15.96 3.86
CA MET A 155 -2.21 -15.53 4.60
C MET A 155 -3.46 -15.46 3.73
N LEU A 156 -3.37 -14.95 2.50
CA LEU A 156 -4.50 -14.88 1.58
C LEU A 156 -4.97 -16.28 1.12
N ARG A 157 -4.05 -17.22 0.94
CA ARG A 157 -4.36 -18.60 0.52
C ARG A 157 -4.90 -19.48 1.65
N SER A 158 -4.59 -19.16 2.92
CA SER A 158 -4.99 -19.98 4.06
C SER A 158 -6.50 -19.91 4.37
N ASN A 159 -7.20 -18.90 3.85
CA ASN A 159 -8.61 -18.60 4.15
C ASN A 159 -8.93 -18.40 5.65
N ALA A 160 -7.91 -18.34 6.53
CA ALA A 160 -8.09 -18.14 7.97
C ALA A 160 -8.33 -16.67 8.36
N PHE A 161 -8.11 -15.74 7.42
CA PHE A 161 -8.09 -14.31 7.67
C PHE A 161 -9.19 -13.60 6.88
N HIS A 162 -10.40 -13.51 7.45
CA HIS A 162 -11.59 -13.01 6.74
C HIS A 162 -11.59 -11.51 6.41
N ALA A 163 -10.78 -10.68 7.08
CA ALA A 163 -10.70 -9.24 6.80
C ALA A 163 -9.74 -8.89 5.64
N ILE A 164 -9.05 -9.89 5.07
CA ILE A 164 -8.24 -9.74 3.85
C ILE A 164 -8.75 -10.72 2.78
N GLY A 165 -8.55 -10.38 1.50
CA GLY A 165 -9.00 -11.25 0.43
C GLY A 165 -8.68 -10.74 -0.96
N GLY A 166 -9.16 -11.48 -1.95
CA GLY A 166 -8.89 -11.22 -3.36
C GLY A 166 -7.46 -11.53 -3.74
N SER A 167 -7.07 -11.07 -4.93
CA SER A 167 -5.68 -11.19 -5.39
C SER A 167 -4.81 -10.07 -4.81
N PRO A 168 -3.56 -10.37 -4.40
CA PRO A 168 -2.66 -9.35 -3.90
C PRO A 168 -2.35 -8.32 -5.00
N GLN A 169 -2.02 -7.10 -4.58
CA GLN A 169 -1.64 -6.01 -5.48
C GLN A 169 -0.18 -5.67 -5.24
N LEU A 170 0.62 -5.66 -6.31
CA LEU A 170 2.04 -5.33 -6.23
C LEU A 170 2.37 -4.16 -7.15
N ALA A 171 3.09 -3.18 -6.61
CA ALA A 171 3.62 -2.07 -7.36
C ALA A 171 5.01 -1.71 -6.84
N LYS A 172 5.94 -1.42 -7.76
CA LYS A 172 7.30 -1.01 -7.45
C LYS A 172 7.48 0.47 -7.73
N VAL A 173 7.96 1.21 -6.73
CA VAL A 173 8.33 2.62 -6.87
C VAL A 173 9.82 2.73 -7.17
N TYR A 174 10.17 3.48 -8.21
CA TYR A 174 11.55 3.75 -8.61
C TYR A 174 12.01 5.14 -8.22
N ARG A 175 13.33 5.32 -8.09
CA ARG A 175 13.98 6.62 -7.79
C ARG A 175 13.75 7.67 -8.88
N HIS A 176 13.52 7.25 -10.12
CA HIS A 176 13.19 8.15 -11.22
C HIS A 176 11.69 8.50 -11.24
N SER A 177 11.01 8.42 -10.09
CA SER A 177 9.61 8.84 -9.92
C SER A 177 8.63 8.14 -10.88
N ASN A 178 8.85 6.83 -11.08
CA ASN A 178 7.93 5.93 -11.76
C ASN A 178 7.44 4.84 -10.81
N VAL A 179 6.18 4.46 -10.98
CA VAL A 179 5.52 3.37 -10.28
C VAL A 179 5.10 2.37 -11.32
N VAL A 180 5.55 1.13 -11.17
CA VAL A 180 5.24 0.05 -12.10
C VAL A 180 4.43 -1.01 -11.35
N PRO A 181 3.12 -1.13 -11.62
CA PRO A 181 2.33 -2.27 -11.22
C PRO A 181 2.89 -3.57 -11.78
N HIS A 182 2.68 -4.66 -11.08
CA HIS A 182 2.90 -6.01 -11.60
C HIS A 182 1.56 -6.73 -11.66
N ALA A 183 1.32 -7.43 -12.77
CA ALA A 183 0.27 -8.44 -12.82
C ALA A 183 0.74 -9.67 -12.04
N ILE A 184 -0.19 -10.45 -11.51
CA ILE A 184 0.12 -11.60 -10.67
C ILE A 184 -0.74 -12.78 -11.12
N HIS A 185 -0.14 -13.95 -11.29
CA HIS A 185 -0.90 -15.20 -11.39
C HIS A 185 -1.57 -15.51 -10.05
N TRP A 186 -2.90 -15.68 -10.03
CA TRP A 186 -3.61 -15.86 -8.77
C TRP A 186 -4.75 -16.89 -8.86
N PRO A 187 -4.84 -17.88 -7.95
CA PRO A 187 -4.04 -18.06 -6.73
C PRO A 187 -2.61 -18.52 -6.98
N ASP A 188 -2.33 -19.15 -8.12
CA ASP A 188 -1.04 -19.70 -8.52
C ASP A 188 -0.91 -19.71 -10.06
N ALA A 189 0.25 -20.08 -10.58
CA ALA A 189 0.50 -20.12 -12.03
C ALA A 189 -0.35 -21.17 -12.78
N SER A 190 -0.81 -22.23 -12.11
CA SER A 190 -1.61 -23.30 -12.72
C SER A 190 -3.04 -22.85 -13.05
N SER A 191 -3.56 -21.90 -12.26
CA SER A 191 -4.89 -21.32 -12.46
C SER A 191 -5.06 -20.61 -13.81
N LYS A 192 -3.96 -20.20 -14.46
CA LYS A 192 -3.92 -19.32 -15.65
C LYS A 192 -4.66 -17.99 -15.49
N LEU A 193 -5.18 -17.69 -14.30
CA LEU A 193 -5.84 -16.42 -14.01
C LEU A 193 -4.77 -15.38 -13.72
N VAL A 194 -4.85 -14.27 -14.43
CA VAL A 194 -3.97 -13.13 -14.25
C VAL A 194 -4.78 -12.00 -13.62
N SER A 195 -4.28 -11.49 -12.50
CA SER A 195 -4.87 -10.34 -11.83
C SER A 195 -3.96 -9.13 -11.94
N LEU A 196 -4.56 -7.97 -12.22
CA LEU A 196 -3.88 -6.68 -12.22
C LEU A 196 -4.56 -5.74 -11.23
N LEU A 197 -3.79 -5.22 -10.28
CA LEU A 197 -4.28 -4.31 -9.23
C LEU A 197 -5.52 -4.88 -8.50
N GLY A 198 -5.50 -6.18 -8.22
CA GLY A 198 -6.54 -6.87 -7.45
C GLY A 198 -7.71 -7.39 -8.28
N ARG A 199 -7.82 -6.99 -9.54
CA ARG A 199 -8.88 -7.39 -10.46
C ARG A 199 -8.40 -8.51 -11.40
N PRO A 200 -9.10 -9.66 -11.46
CA PRO A 200 -8.89 -10.64 -12.52
C PRO A 200 -9.12 -10.02 -13.90
N LEU A 201 -8.18 -10.23 -14.81
CA LEU A 201 -8.31 -9.82 -16.20
C LEU A 201 -9.39 -10.66 -16.88
N LEU A 202 -10.14 -10.01 -17.78
CA LEU A 202 -11.07 -10.71 -18.66
C LEU A 202 -10.28 -11.52 -19.70
N PRO A 203 -10.88 -12.57 -20.30
CA PRO A 203 -10.15 -13.47 -21.21
C PRO A 203 -9.51 -12.79 -22.42
N TYR A 204 -10.02 -11.62 -22.83
CA TYR A 204 -9.51 -10.85 -23.95
C TYR A 204 -8.56 -9.71 -23.54
N GLU A 205 -8.37 -9.48 -22.24
CA GLU A 205 -7.50 -8.42 -21.74
C GLU A 205 -6.06 -8.91 -21.61
N THR A 206 -5.13 -8.17 -22.20
CA THR A 206 -3.70 -8.39 -22.02
C THR A 206 -3.09 -7.31 -21.13
N SER A 207 -2.30 -7.70 -20.13
CA SER A 207 -1.52 -6.76 -19.34
C SER A 207 -0.27 -6.32 -20.10
N GLN A 208 -0.04 -5.01 -20.18
CA GLN A 208 1.25 -4.45 -20.60
C GLN A 208 2.32 -4.50 -19.49
N PHE A 209 1.91 -4.85 -18.27
CA PHE A 209 2.80 -4.93 -17.11
C PHE A 209 3.39 -6.33 -16.97
N LEU A 210 4.55 -6.37 -16.32
CA LEU A 210 5.23 -7.62 -16.02
C LEU A 210 4.37 -8.50 -15.10
N LEU A 211 4.40 -9.80 -15.38
CA LEU A 211 3.67 -10.85 -14.70
C LEU A 211 4.57 -11.54 -13.69
N LEU A 212 4.14 -11.56 -12.43
CA LEU A 212 4.79 -12.25 -11.33
C LEU A 212 4.11 -13.60 -11.10
N ASP A 213 4.92 -14.66 -11.05
CA ASP A 213 4.52 -15.93 -10.47
C ASP A 213 4.62 -15.83 -8.93
N PRO A 214 3.50 -16.02 -8.19
CA PRO A 214 3.49 -15.84 -6.74
C PRO A 214 4.32 -16.88 -6.00
N ASP A 215 4.62 -18.04 -6.60
CA ASP A 215 5.34 -19.15 -5.97
C ASP A 215 6.83 -19.10 -6.24
N THR A 216 7.21 -18.93 -7.51
CA THR A 216 8.63 -18.87 -7.92
C THR A 216 9.23 -17.48 -7.76
N LEU A 217 8.38 -16.45 -7.61
CA LEU A 217 8.77 -15.03 -7.56
C LEU A 217 9.46 -14.52 -8.82
N LEU A 218 9.40 -15.30 -9.91
CA LEU A 218 9.96 -14.93 -11.21
C LEU A 218 9.01 -13.99 -11.93
N ILE A 219 9.61 -13.03 -12.64
CA ILE A 219 8.90 -12.00 -13.39
C ILE A 219 9.09 -12.25 -14.88
N LYS A 220 7.99 -12.28 -15.64
CA LYS A 220 7.96 -12.47 -17.10
C LYS A 220 7.09 -11.41 -17.77
N LYS A 221 7.14 -11.31 -19.10
CA LYS A 221 6.12 -10.54 -19.84
C LYS A 221 4.83 -11.36 -19.89
N HIS A 222 3.69 -10.68 -19.89
CA HIS A 222 2.41 -11.31 -20.18
C HIS A 222 2.34 -11.54 -21.69
N GLU A 223 2.39 -12.80 -22.10
CA GLU A 223 2.31 -13.23 -23.50
C GLU A 223 0.85 -13.55 -23.89
#